data_AF-A0A2K9LR14-F1
#
_entry.id   AF-A0A2K9LR14-F1
#
_cell.length_a   1.000
_cell.length_b   1.000
_cell.length_c   1.000
_cell.angle_alpha   90.00
_cell.angle_beta   90.00
_cell.angle_gamma   90.00
#
_symmetry.space_group_name_H-M   'P 1'
#
loop_
_entity.id
_entity.type
_entity.pdbx_description
1 polymer ?
#
loop_
_entity_poly.entity_id
_entity_poly.type
_entity_poly.pdbx_seq_one_letter_code
_entity_poly.pdbx_strand_id
1 'polypeptide(L)'
;MSTNLSKELELYFLGKALKEYPESRICPLSMDESIRRHKEFIEFDPIYEELGLVPLDDANDSNSYCYVLKTPMKGCIFHYSHDGDRLFKFSTLDSWVESLNKAGKESKDIDDVDYEKRVDSKDVPGLCNYIESTYDKDSDYYSEGTVYLIQGLDERCIGLVEKLSTNGDFFIREAVAQLISDKPNKLYREVALKLSSDGYEQVSRPAKDALKKINAMI
;
A
#
# COMPACT_ATOMS: atom_id res chain seq x y z
N MET A 1 -15.85 18.26 -8.50
CA MET A 1 -14.52 17.90 -9.01
C MET A 1 -14.53 18.08 -10.52
N SER A 2 -13.75 19.04 -11.03
CA SER A 2 -13.29 18.97 -12.43
C SER A 2 -12.01 18.14 -12.38
N THR A 3 -12.17 16.82 -12.41
CA THR A 3 -11.07 15.87 -12.22
C THR A 3 -10.38 15.68 -13.55
N ASN A 4 -9.20 16.27 -13.71
CA ASN A 4 -8.27 15.88 -14.76
C ASN A 4 -7.69 14.52 -14.34
N LEU A 5 -8.42 13.45 -14.63
CA LEU A 5 -8.00 12.08 -14.35
C LEU A 5 -6.70 11.82 -15.12
N SER A 6 -5.84 10.94 -14.60
CA SER A 6 -4.73 10.50 -15.43
C SER A 6 -5.28 9.79 -16.66
N LYS A 7 -4.62 9.98 -17.80
CA LYS A 7 -5.00 9.36 -19.08
C LYS A 7 -5.15 7.83 -18.97
N GLU A 8 -4.34 7.19 -18.13
CA GLU A 8 -4.44 5.74 -17.86
C GLU A 8 -5.78 5.36 -17.20
N LEU A 9 -6.25 6.16 -16.24
CA LEU A 9 -7.50 5.90 -15.51
C LEU A 9 -8.71 6.18 -16.41
N GLU A 10 -8.65 7.21 -17.26
CA GLU A 10 -9.65 7.42 -18.31
C GLU A 10 -9.75 6.21 -19.25
N LEU A 11 -8.60 5.68 -19.68
CA LEU A 11 -8.56 4.50 -20.56
C LEU A 11 -9.11 3.24 -19.88
N TYR A 12 -8.88 3.07 -18.59
CA TYR A 12 -9.48 2.00 -17.79
C TYR A 12 -11.01 2.06 -17.83
N PHE A 13 -11.60 3.21 -17.47
CA PHE A 13 -13.05 3.37 -17.42
C PHE A 13 -13.73 3.36 -18.79
N LEU A 14 -13.01 3.60 -19.88
CA LEU A 14 -13.52 3.40 -21.24
C LEU A 14 -13.67 1.91 -21.62
N GLY A 15 -13.46 0.98 -20.68
CA GLY A 15 -13.73 -0.46 -20.86
C GLY A 15 -12.72 -1.15 -21.77
N LYS A 16 -11.55 -0.53 -22.01
CA LYS A 16 -10.54 -1.10 -22.91
C LYS A 16 -9.55 -2.03 -22.21
N ALA A 17 -9.47 -1.99 -20.89
CA ALA A 17 -8.38 -2.60 -20.13
C ALA A 17 -8.76 -3.96 -19.52
N LEU A 18 -9.93 -4.08 -18.88
CA LEU A 18 -10.35 -5.28 -18.16
C LEU A 18 -11.49 -6.00 -18.89
N LYS A 19 -11.36 -7.31 -19.05
CA LYS A 19 -12.44 -8.16 -19.60
C LYS A 19 -13.37 -8.60 -18.47
N GLU A 20 -14.64 -8.81 -18.81
CA GLU A 20 -15.60 -9.40 -17.87
C GLU A 20 -15.37 -10.91 -17.75
N TYR A 21 -15.37 -11.39 -16.51
CA TYR A 21 -15.21 -12.81 -16.18
C TYR A 21 -16.31 -13.20 -15.17
N PRO A 22 -17.50 -13.63 -15.63
CA PRO A 22 -18.69 -13.80 -14.79
C PRO A 22 -18.55 -14.79 -13.63
N GLU A 23 -17.58 -15.73 -13.73
CA GLU A 23 -17.31 -16.76 -12.73
C GLU A 23 -16.24 -16.35 -11.70
N SER A 24 -15.70 -15.14 -11.80
CA SER A 24 -14.77 -14.56 -10.82
C SER A 24 -15.43 -13.35 -10.17
N ARG A 25 -15.21 -13.05 -8.88
CA ARG A 25 -15.73 -11.82 -8.25
C ARG A 25 -14.99 -10.55 -8.72
N ILE A 26 -14.36 -10.60 -9.90
CA ILE A 26 -13.78 -9.45 -10.58
C ILE A 26 -14.94 -8.64 -11.15
N CYS A 27 -15.32 -7.59 -10.43
CA CYS A 27 -16.48 -6.76 -10.65
C CYS A 27 -16.05 -5.29 -10.81
N PRO A 28 -15.39 -4.94 -11.92
CA PRO A 28 -14.93 -3.59 -12.15
C PRO A 28 -16.09 -2.59 -12.13
N LEU A 29 -15.88 -1.51 -11.39
CA LEU A 29 -16.83 -0.43 -11.23
C LEU A 29 -16.85 0.47 -12.46
N SER A 30 -18.04 0.96 -12.81
CA SER A 30 -18.15 2.09 -13.72
C SER A 30 -17.61 3.37 -13.07
N MET A 31 -17.25 4.36 -13.90
CA MET A 31 -16.78 5.67 -13.41
C MET A 31 -17.76 6.30 -12.42
N ASP A 32 -19.06 6.25 -12.71
CA ASP A 32 -20.09 6.85 -11.86
C ASP A 32 -20.18 6.13 -10.49
N GLU A 33 -20.05 4.81 -10.47
CA GLU A 33 -20.00 4.02 -9.24
C GLU A 33 -18.73 4.30 -8.43
N SER A 34 -17.57 4.41 -9.08
CA SER A 34 -16.32 4.79 -8.44
C SER A 34 -16.39 6.17 -7.79
N ILE A 35 -16.97 7.16 -8.49
CA ILE A 35 -17.19 8.52 -7.95
C ILE A 35 -18.16 8.49 -6.77
N ARG A 36 -19.24 7.71 -6.87
CA ARG A 36 -20.22 7.56 -5.79
C ARG A 36 -19.55 6.95 -4.55
N ARG A 37 -18.86 5.82 -4.69
CA ARG A 37 -18.17 5.15 -3.57
C ARG A 37 -17.08 6.02 -2.96
N HIS A 38 -16.30 6.73 -3.77
CA HIS A 38 -15.29 7.65 -3.26
C HIS A 38 -15.89 8.72 -2.32
N LYS A 39 -17.04 9.30 -2.70
CA LYS A 39 -17.73 10.28 -1.86
C LYS A 39 -18.26 9.66 -0.56
N GLU A 40 -18.82 8.46 -0.65
CA GLU A 40 -19.30 7.73 0.52
C GLU A 40 -18.15 7.45 1.49
N PHE A 41 -17.01 6.93 1.02
CA PHE A 41 -15.91 6.55 1.88
C PHE A 41 -15.10 7.72 2.45
N ILE A 42 -15.02 8.87 1.77
CA ILE A 42 -14.37 10.07 2.35
C ILE A 42 -15.01 10.47 3.68
N GLU A 43 -16.31 10.26 3.86
CA GLU A 43 -17.00 10.59 5.11
C GLU A 43 -16.64 9.65 6.27
N PHE A 44 -16.16 8.44 5.96
CA PHE A 44 -15.85 7.40 6.95
C PHE A 44 -14.36 7.28 7.24
N ASP A 45 -13.52 7.39 6.21
CA ASP A 45 -12.09 7.16 6.31
C ASP A 45 -11.32 8.24 5.52
N PRO A 46 -10.67 9.18 6.22
CA PRO A 46 -9.99 10.29 5.55
C PRO A 46 -8.85 9.84 4.63
N ILE A 47 -8.43 8.55 4.65
CA ILE A 47 -7.40 8.03 3.75
C ILE A 47 -7.80 8.13 2.28
N TYR A 48 -9.11 8.08 2.02
CA TYR A 48 -9.66 8.32 0.70
C TYR A 48 -9.35 9.71 0.18
N GLU A 49 -9.46 10.71 1.05
CA GLU A 49 -9.10 12.08 0.70
C GLU A 49 -7.57 12.21 0.62
N GLU A 50 -6.84 11.69 1.60
CA GLU A 50 -5.39 11.84 1.70
C GLU A 50 -4.64 11.28 0.48
N LEU A 51 -4.94 10.04 0.09
CA LEU A 51 -4.32 9.38 -1.06
C LEU A 51 -5.08 9.66 -2.37
N GLY A 52 -6.28 10.23 -2.29
CA GLY A 52 -7.16 10.40 -3.45
C GLY A 52 -7.55 9.06 -4.03
N LEU A 53 -8.03 8.14 -3.19
CA LEU A 53 -8.36 6.78 -3.57
C LEU A 53 -9.60 6.73 -4.47
N VAL A 54 -9.47 6.15 -5.67
CA VAL A 54 -10.58 5.91 -6.59
C VAL A 54 -10.86 4.41 -6.63
N PRO A 55 -11.97 3.92 -6.07
CA PRO A 55 -12.36 2.51 -6.15
C PRO A 55 -12.45 2.05 -7.60
N LEU A 56 -11.78 0.95 -7.95
CA LEU A 56 -11.78 0.37 -9.30
C LEU A 56 -12.61 -0.92 -9.37
N ASP A 57 -12.58 -1.71 -8.31
CA ASP A 57 -13.28 -2.97 -8.11
C ASP A 57 -13.57 -3.08 -6.62
N ASP A 58 -14.72 -3.66 -6.26
CA ASP A 58 -15.17 -3.77 -4.87
C ASP A 58 -15.41 -5.22 -4.44
N ALA A 59 -15.13 -6.21 -5.31
CA ALA A 59 -15.35 -7.64 -5.10
C ALA A 59 -16.76 -8.04 -4.60
N ASN A 60 -17.70 -7.09 -4.62
CA ASN A 60 -18.99 -7.10 -3.95
C ASN A 60 -18.93 -7.40 -2.42
N ASP A 61 -17.84 -7.00 -1.75
CA ASP A 61 -17.64 -7.23 -0.32
C ASP A 61 -17.16 -5.98 0.45
N SER A 62 -17.11 -4.82 -0.20
CA SER A 62 -16.61 -3.55 0.35
C SER A 62 -15.09 -3.47 0.52
N ASN A 63 -14.34 -4.51 0.15
CA ASN A 63 -12.87 -4.49 0.12
C ASN A 63 -12.37 -3.96 -1.22
N SER A 64 -12.49 -2.64 -1.39
CA SER A 64 -12.19 -1.98 -2.66
C SER A 64 -10.69 -1.99 -3.01
N TYR A 65 -10.39 -2.33 -4.27
CA TYR A 65 -9.09 -2.04 -4.88
C TYR A 65 -9.13 -0.64 -5.48
N CYS A 66 -8.31 0.26 -4.95
CA CYS A 66 -8.36 1.68 -5.23
C CYS A 66 -7.13 2.15 -6.00
N TYR A 67 -7.35 2.96 -7.04
CA TYR A 67 -6.29 3.71 -7.70
C TYR A 67 -5.91 4.95 -6.90
N VAL A 68 -4.61 5.22 -6.76
CA VAL A 68 -4.09 6.34 -5.97
C VAL A 68 -3.85 7.57 -6.86
N LEU A 69 -4.58 8.67 -6.64
CA LEU A 69 -4.42 9.90 -7.43
C LEU A 69 -3.33 10.85 -6.92
N LYS A 70 -3.02 10.82 -5.62
CA LYS A 70 -2.13 11.79 -4.97
C LYS A 70 -0.73 11.22 -4.72
N THR A 71 0.27 12.09 -4.75
CA THR A 71 1.62 11.78 -4.27
C THR A 71 1.58 11.48 -2.77
N PRO A 72 2.47 10.63 -2.25
CA PRO A 72 3.66 10.08 -2.92
C PRO A 72 3.43 8.77 -3.70
N MET A 73 2.29 8.09 -3.49
CA MET A 73 2.01 6.77 -4.07
C MET A 73 1.18 6.81 -5.36
N LYS A 74 1.14 7.96 -6.03
CA LYS A 74 0.33 8.17 -7.24
C LYS A 74 0.58 7.08 -8.28
N GLY A 75 -0.51 6.50 -8.79
CA GLY A 75 -0.49 5.46 -9.81
C GLY A 75 -0.42 4.03 -9.29
N CYS A 76 -0.23 3.84 -7.97
CA CYS A 76 -0.29 2.52 -7.36
C CYS A 76 -1.76 2.09 -7.13
N ILE A 77 -1.94 0.79 -6.88
CA ILE A 77 -3.21 0.23 -6.42
C ILE A 77 -3.12 -0.09 -4.93
N PHE A 78 -4.00 0.52 -4.17
CA PHE A 78 -4.18 0.32 -2.74
C PHE A 78 -5.38 -0.59 -2.49
N HIS A 79 -5.19 -1.71 -1.79
CA HIS A 79 -6.30 -2.55 -1.35
C HIS A 79 -6.82 -2.01 -0.02
N TYR A 80 -8.02 -1.43 -0.06
CA TYR A 80 -8.73 -0.96 1.11
C TYR A 80 -9.58 -2.11 1.66
N SER A 81 -9.09 -2.78 2.70
CA SER A 81 -9.81 -3.85 3.37
C SER A 81 -10.38 -3.39 4.72
N HIS A 82 -11.60 -3.84 5.02
CA HIS A 82 -12.24 -3.61 6.34
C HIS A 82 -11.74 -4.59 7.40
N ASP A 83 -11.52 -5.85 7.01
CA ASP A 83 -11.26 -6.97 7.92
C ASP A 83 -9.83 -7.51 7.83
N GLY A 84 -9.00 -6.93 6.96
CA GLY A 84 -7.63 -7.37 6.71
C GLY A 84 -6.65 -6.22 6.54
N ASP A 85 -5.43 -6.56 6.14
CA ASP A 85 -4.38 -5.59 5.94
C ASP A 85 -4.72 -4.64 4.78
N ARG A 86 -4.58 -3.33 5.04
CA ARG A 86 -4.68 -2.30 4.00
C ARG A 86 -3.28 -2.00 3.47
N LEU A 87 -3.04 -2.27 2.19
CA LEU A 87 -1.69 -2.12 1.62
C LEU A 87 -1.72 -1.88 0.11
N PHE A 88 -0.62 -1.31 -0.41
CA PHE A 88 -0.38 -1.25 -1.83
C PHE A 88 -0.08 -2.65 -2.38
N LYS A 89 -0.87 -3.10 -3.36
CA LYS A 89 -0.78 -4.44 -3.96
C LYS A 89 -0.15 -4.43 -5.35
N PHE A 90 -0.21 -3.30 -6.05
CA PHE A 90 0.36 -3.13 -7.38
C PHE A 90 1.00 -1.75 -7.54
N SER A 91 2.14 -1.69 -8.24
CA SER A 91 2.87 -0.45 -8.50
C SER A 91 2.34 0.35 -9.69
N THR A 92 1.50 -0.27 -10.52
CA THR A 92 0.82 0.39 -11.65
C THR A 92 -0.60 -0.14 -11.85
N LEU A 93 -1.43 0.66 -12.51
CA LEU A 93 -2.74 0.21 -13.00
C LEU A 93 -2.60 -0.95 -14.01
N ASP A 94 -1.58 -0.89 -14.89
CA ASP A 94 -1.34 -1.93 -15.89
C ASP A 94 -1.03 -3.29 -15.25
N SER A 95 -0.17 -3.35 -14.22
CA SER A 95 0.17 -4.62 -13.56
C SER A 95 -1.04 -5.24 -12.84
N TRP A 96 -1.90 -4.40 -12.27
CA TRP A 96 -3.19 -4.83 -11.73
C TRP A 96 -4.11 -5.39 -12.83
N VAL A 97 -4.25 -4.69 -13.96
CA VAL A 97 -5.13 -5.10 -15.08
C VAL A 97 -4.67 -6.43 -15.65
N GLU A 98 -3.36 -6.60 -15.84
CA GLU A 98 -2.76 -7.83 -16.33
C GLU A 98 -3.03 -9.00 -15.37
N SER A 99 -2.89 -8.76 -14.06
CA SER A 99 -3.10 -9.76 -13.03
C SER A 99 -4.56 -10.19 -12.91
N LEU A 100 -5.52 -9.26 -12.97
CA LEU A 100 -6.94 -9.60 -12.99
C LEU A 100 -7.34 -10.34 -14.25
N ASN A 101 -6.84 -9.93 -15.42
CA ASN A 101 -7.08 -10.65 -16.67
C ASN A 101 -6.49 -12.07 -16.66
N LYS A 102 -5.37 -12.29 -15.96
CA LYS A 102 -4.81 -13.63 -15.75
C LYS A 102 -5.72 -14.45 -14.82
N ALA A 103 -6.10 -13.90 -13.67
CA ALA A 103 -6.97 -14.56 -12.70
C ALA A 103 -8.32 -14.96 -13.31
N GLY A 104 -8.98 -14.05 -14.03
CA GLY A 104 -10.25 -14.33 -14.70
C GLY A 104 -10.16 -15.45 -15.74
N LYS A 105 -9.05 -15.57 -16.49
CA LYS A 105 -8.81 -16.69 -17.41
C LYS A 105 -8.60 -18.03 -16.71
N GLU A 106 -8.08 -17.98 -15.49
CA GLU A 106 -7.84 -19.13 -14.62
C GLU A 106 -9.05 -19.44 -13.73
N SER A 107 -10.17 -18.71 -13.88
CA SER A 107 -11.35 -18.79 -13.02
C SER A 107 -11.02 -18.63 -11.53
N LYS A 108 -10.01 -17.80 -11.24
CA LYS A 108 -9.62 -17.42 -9.89
C LYS A 108 -10.41 -16.22 -9.42
N ASP A 109 -10.59 -16.16 -8.12
CA ASP A 109 -11.19 -15.01 -7.48
C ASP A 109 -10.21 -13.82 -7.40
N ILE A 110 -10.73 -12.62 -7.16
CA ILE A 110 -9.90 -11.41 -6.99
C ILE A 110 -8.99 -11.51 -5.75
N ASP A 111 -9.45 -12.20 -4.71
CA ASP A 111 -8.66 -12.48 -3.51
C ASP A 111 -7.51 -13.47 -3.77
N ASP A 112 -7.62 -14.28 -4.83
CA ASP A 112 -6.61 -15.26 -5.24
C ASP A 112 -5.61 -14.68 -6.27
N VAL A 113 -5.68 -13.38 -6.54
CA VAL A 113 -4.79 -12.71 -7.49
C VAL A 113 -3.38 -12.64 -6.91
N ASP A 114 -2.40 -13.09 -7.70
CA ASP A 114 -0.98 -12.90 -7.39
C ASP A 114 -0.68 -11.39 -7.37
N TYR A 115 -0.48 -10.81 -6.18
CA TYR A 115 -0.11 -9.40 -6.04
C TYR A 115 1.41 -9.21 -5.96
N GLU A 116 1.86 -7.98 -6.21
CA GLU A 116 3.25 -7.62 -6.01
C GLU A 116 3.58 -7.76 -4.54
N LYS A 117 4.62 -8.53 -4.22
CA LYS A 117 5.10 -8.66 -2.84
C LYS A 117 5.54 -7.32 -2.25
N ARG A 118 5.77 -6.33 -3.11
CA ARG A 118 6.36 -5.03 -2.77
C ARG A 118 5.90 -3.99 -3.78
N VAL A 119 5.40 -2.87 -3.28
CA VAL A 119 5.11 -1.68 -4.08
C VAL A 119 6.01 -0.54 -3.60
N ASP A 120 6.90 -0.09 -4.48
CA ASP A 120 7.80 1.03 -4.20
C ASP A 120 7.18 2.36 -4.63
N SER A 121 7.45 3.42 -3.85
CA SER A 121 7.16 4.77 -4.30
C SER A 121 8.08 5.16 -5.45
N LYS A 122 7.50 5.78 -6.49
CA LYS A 122 8.27 6.45 -7.56
C LYS A 122 8.87 7.77 -7.09
N ASP A 123 8.33 8.35 -6.03
CA ASP A 123 8.77 9.59 -5.39
C ASP A 123 9.15 9.31 -3.93
N VAL A 124 10.28 8.61 -3.74
CA VAL A 124 10.78 8.29 -2.40
C VAL A 124 11.11 9.56 -1.59
N PRO A 125 11.79 10.59 -2.12
CA PRO A 125 12.00 11.83 -1.37
C PRO A 125 10.68 12.48 -0.93
N GLY A 126 9.68 12.55 -1.81
CA GLY A 126 8.35 13.04 -1.46
C GLY A 126 7.65 12.19 -0.40
N LEU A 127 7.77 10.86 -0.49
CA LEU A 127 7.25 9.93 0.53
C LEU A 127 7.85 10.19 1.90
N CYS A 128 9.17 10.36 1.97
CA CYS A 128 9.88 10.52 3.24
C CYS A 128 9.55 11.86 3.88
N ASN A 129 9.54 12.94 3.09
CA ASN A 129 9.07 14.25 3.55
C ASN A 129 7.61 14.21 4.02
N TYR A 130 6.75 13.47 3.30
CA TYR A 130 5.35 13.34 3.64
C TYR A 130 5.16 12.68 5.00
N ILE A 131 5.76 11.50 5.20
CA ILE A 131 5.71 10.77 6.48
C ILE A 131 6.30 11.64 7.59
N GLU A 132 7.48 12.24 7.39
CA GLU A 132 8.10 13.14 8.38
C GLU A 132 7.18 14.29 8.82
N SER A 133 6.42 14.85 7.89
CA SER A 133 5.50 15.96 8.16
C SER A 133 4.18 15.55 8.81
N THR A 134 3.87 14.26 8.88
CA THR A 134 2.57 13.74 9.32
C THR A 134 2.65 12.85 10.55
N TYR A 135 3.70 12.05 10.71
CA TYR A 135 3.72 10.99 11.71
C TYR A 135 3.81 11.49 13.18
N ASP A 136 4.29 12.71 13.43
CA ASP A 136 4.31 13.34 14.76
C ASP A 136 3.01 14.12 15.08
N LYS A 137 2.03 14.14 14.15
CA LYS A 137 0.74 14.80 14.40
C LYS A 137 -0.10 13.90 15.31
N ASP A 138 -0.59 14.47 16.41
CA ASP A 138 -1.39 13.80 17.43
C ASP A 138 -2.81 13.48 16.90
N SER A 139 -2.91 12.43 16.10
CA SER A 139 -4.14 11.85 15.58
C SER A 139 -3.89 10.41 15.16
N ASP A 140 -4.65 9.47 15.72
CA ASP A 140 -4.64 8.04 15.36
C ASP A 140 -4.79 7.80 13.85
N TYR A 141 -5.40 8.75 13.15
CA TYR A 141 -5.54 8.71 11.71
C TYR A 141 -4.20 8.84 10.95
N TYR A 142 -3.30 9.74 11.39
CA TYR A 142 -2.01 9.91 10.71
C TYR A 142 -1.04 8.77 11.01
N SER A 143 -1.18 8.09 12.16
CA SER A 143 -0.40 6.90 12.46
C SER A 143 -0.81 5.72 11.56
N GLU A 144 -2.11 5.50 11.33
CA GLU A 144 -2.59 4.48 10.39
C GLU A 144 -2.12 4.72 8.95
N GLY A 145 -2.29 5.94 8.42
CA GLY A 145 -1.78 6.31 7.10
C GLY A 145 -0.27 6.09 6.96
N THR A 146 0.48 6.42 8.02
CA THR A 146 1.93 6.21 8.08
C THR A 146 2.30 4.73 7.97
N VAL A 147 1.60 3.84 8.69
CA VAL A 147 1.83 2.40 8.65
C VAL A 147 1.78 1.86 7.21
N TYR A 148 0.79 2.29 6.44
CA TYR A 148 0.62 1.82 5.06
C TYR A 148 1.70 2.35 4.11
N LEU A 149 2.17 3.57 4.37
CA LEU A 149 3.15 4.27 3.55
C LEU A 149 4.59 3.79 3.78
N ILE A 150 4.90 3.23 4.96
CA ILE A 150 6.22 2.71 5.31
C ILE A 150 6.71 1.65 4.31
N GLN A 151 5.83 0.83 3.73
CA GLN A 151 6.22 -0.18 2.75
C GLN A 151 6.86 0.42 1.49
N GLY A 152 6.54 1.68 1.16
CA GLY A 152 7.08 2.39 0.02
C GLY A 152 8.49 2.97 0.24
N LEU A 153 9.01 2.93 1.47
CA LEU A 153 10.33 3.46 1.82
C LEU A 153 11.47 2.57 1.30
N ASP A 154 12.65 3.17 1.14
CA ASP A 154 13.90 2.45 0.88
C ASP A 154 15.10 3.09 1.59
N GLU A 155 16.31 2.58 1.32
CA GLU A 155 17.51 2.97 2.05
C GLU A 155 17.87 4.46 1.92
N ARG A 156 17.32 5.17 0.92
CA ARG A 156 17.46 6.62 0.78
C ARG A 156 16.84 7.37 1.95
N CYS A 157 15.97 6.72 2.71
CA CYS A 157 15.27 7.28 3.87
C CYS A 157 15.70 6.61 5.17
N ILE A 158 16.93 6.11 5.25
CA ILE A 158 17.46 5.45 6.44
C ILE A 158 17.27 6.27 7.71
N GLY A 159 17.50 7.59 7.69
CA GLY A 159 17.31 8.44 8.86
C GLY A 159 15.87 8.46 9.37
N LEU A 160 14.89 8.45 8.46
CA LEU A 160 13.48 8.32 8.81
C LEU A 160 13.17 6.90 9.34
N VAL A 161 13.68 5.87 8.68
CA VAL A 161 13.52 4.47 9.13
C VAL A 161 14.08 4.28 10.54
N GLU A 162 15.24 4.87 10.84
CA GLU A 162 15.82 4.89 12.19
C GLU A 162 14.89 5.59 13.19
N LYS A 163 14.35 6.76 12.83
CA LYS A 163 13.41 7.51 13.68
C LYS A 163 12.15 6.69 14.00
N LEU A 164 11.53 6.12 12.97
CA LEU A 164 10.31 5.30 13.07
C LEU A 164 10.55 4.01 13.86
N SER A 165 11.75 3.42 13.80
CA SER A 165 12.11 2.24 14.60
C SER A 165 12.07 2.46 16.12
N THR A 166 11.96 3.71 16.56
CA THR A 166 11.89 4.10 17.98
C THR A 166 10.57 4.71 18.37
N ASN A 167 9.60 4.75 17.44
CA ASN A 167 8.30 5.34 17.69
C ASN A 167 7.60 4.64 18.87
N GLY A 168 6.83 5.37 19.67
CA GLY A 168 6.06 4.79 20.78
C GLY A 168 4.96 3.84 20.30
N ASP A 169 4.40 4.11 19.13
CA ASP A 169 3.39 3.26 18.48
C ASP A 169 4.03 1.95 17.98
N PHE A 170 3.45 0.85 18.46
CA PHE A 170 3.85 -0.50 18.08
C PHE A 170 3.62 -0.79 16.59
N PHE A 171 2.52 -0.31 15.99
CA PHE A 171 2.19 -0.59 14.59
C PHE A 171 3.21 0.05 13.63
N ILE A 172 3.71 1.24 13.96
CA ILE A 172 4.79 1.90 13.19
C ILE A 172 6.07 1.06 13.25
N ARG A 173 6.46 0.58 14.44
CA ARG A 173 7.66 -0.26 14.58
C ARG A 173 7.51 -1.61 13.87
N GLU A 174 6.33 -2.19 13.89
CA GLU A 174 6.01 -3.44 13.17
C GLU A 174 6.16 -3.23 11.65
N ALA A 175 5.58 -2.16 11.12
CA ALA A 175 5.70 -1.80 9.71
C ALA A 175 7.17 -1.60 9.29
N VAL A 176 8.00 -0.97 10.15
CA VAL A 176 9.45 -0.85 9.90
C VAL A 176 10.14 -2.22 9.92
N ALA A 177 9.82 -3.09 10.88
CA ALA A 177 10.39 -4.43 10.96
C ALA A 177 10.03 -5.28 9.73
N GLN A 178 8.79 -5.15 9.24
CA GLN A 178 8.34 -5.81 8.03
C GLN A 178 9.06 -5.26 6.80
N LEU A 179 9.15 -3.94 6.66
CA LEU A 179 9.90 -3.26 5.60
C LEU A 179 11.33 -3.79 5.47
N ILE A 180 12.09 -3.85 6.57
CA ILE A 180 13.49 -4.29 6.53
C ILE A 180 13.64 -5.81 6.36
N SER A 181 12.64 -6.61 6.76
CA SER A 181 12.61 -8.04 6.48
C SER A 181 12.36 -8.33 5.00
N ASP A 182 11.49 -7.54 4.37
CA ASP A 182 11.17 -7.65 2.96
C ASP A 182 12.25 -7.02 2.06
N LYS A 183 12.93 -5.99 2.56
CA LYS A 183 14.01 -5.26 1.87
C LYS A 183 15.32 -5.29 2.68
N PRO A 184 15.93 -6.47 2.90
CA PRO A 184 17.17 -6.54 3.64
C PRO A 184 18.26 -5.74 2.92
N ASN A 185 18.84 -4.76 3.63
CA ASN A 185 19.92 -3.92 3.14
C ASN A 185 20.94 -3.76 4.27
N LYS A 186 22.24 -3.74 3.95
CA LYS A 186 23.32 -3.55 4.93
C LYS A 186 23.15 -2.27 5.76
N LEU A 187 22.56 -1.23 5.16
CA LEU A 187 22.28 0.03 5.83
C LEU A 187 21.25 -0.11 6.96
N TYR A 188 20.35 -1.09 6.90
CA TYR A 188 19.36 -1.35 7.95
C TYR A 188 19.88 -2.19 9.12
N ARG A 189 21.15 -2.58 9.14
CA ARG A 189 21.67 -3.53 10.13
C ARG A 189 21.42 -3.07 11.58
N GLU A 190 21.71 -1.81 11.90
CA GLU A 190 21.53 -1.30 13.26
C GLU A 190 20.05 -1.18 13.65
N VAL A 191 19.19 -0.79 12.69
CA VAL A 191 17.74 -0.79 12.88
C VAL A 191 17.22 -2.20 13.15
N ALA A 192 17.63 -3.18 12.34
CA ALA A 192 17.26 -4.59 12.50
C ALA A 192 17.74 -5.14 13.85
N LEU A 193 18.97 -4.83 14.26
CA LEU A 193 19.51 -5.24 15.55
C LEU A 193 18.69 -4.67 16.70
N LYS A 194 18.33 -3.39 16.64
CA LYS A 194 17.51 -2.73 17.65
C LYS A 194 16.12 -3.38 17.76
N LEU A 195 15.41 -3.49 16.64
CA LEU A 195 14.06 -4.06 16.60
C LEU A 195 14.04 -5.56 16.93
N SER A 196 15.13 -6.29 16.71
CA SER A 196 15.23 -7.72 17.09
C SER A 196 15.10 -7.97 18.59
N SER A 197 15.28 -6.94 19.42
CA SER A 197 15.10 -6.99 20.87
C SER A 197 13.83 -6.28 21.34
N ASP A 198 12.93 -5.91 20.42
CA ASP A 198 11.64 -5.32 20.77
C ASP A 198 10.79 -6.29 21.61
N GLY A 199 10.03 -5.76 22.57
CA GLY A 199 9.19 -6.55 23.47
C GLY A 199 8.00 -7.22 22.79
N TYR A 200 7.59 -6.73 21.62
CA TYR A 200 6.53 -7.34 20.84
C TYR A 200 7.10 -8.33 19.81
N GLU A 201 6.56 -9.55 19.78
CA GLU A 201 7.03 -10.61 18.88
C GLU A 201 6.83 -10.24 17.41
N GLN A 202 5.72 -9.56 17.10
CA GLN A 202 5.38 -9.07 15.78
C GLN A 202 6.44 -8.10 15.22
N VAL A 203 7.14 -7.36 16.07
CA VAL A 203 8.26 -6.48 15.67
C VAL A 203 9.57 -7.28 15.64
N SER A 204 9.85 -8.01 16.72
CA SER A 204 11.16 -8.65 16.89
C SER A 204 11.39 -9.83 15.93
N ARG A 205 10.35 -10.58 15.56
CA ARG A 205 10.47 -11.73 14.66
C ARG A 205 10.86 -11.30 13.23
N PRO A 206 10.14 -10.39 12.53
CA PRO A 206 10.59 -9.90 11.22
C PRO A 206 11.97 -9.24 11.28
N ALA A 207 12.28 -8.50 12.35
CA ALA A 207 13.58 -7.87 12.52
C ALA A 207 14.73 -8.89 12.68
N LYS A 208 14.50 -10.01 13.38
CA LYS A 208 15.47 -11.13 13.46
C LYS A 208 15.68 -11.78 12.09
N ASP A 209 14.61 -11.99 11.33
CA ASP A 209 14.69 -12.52 9.98
C ASP A 209 15.46 -11.57 9.05
N ALA A 210 15.21 -10.27 9.13
CA ALA A 210 15.95 -9.23 8.44
C ALA A 210 17.44 -9.27 8.80
N LEU A 211 17.77 -9.30 10.10
CA LEU A 211 19.15 -9.31 10.58
C LEU A 211 19.92 -10.54 10.11
N LYS A 212 19.27 -11.72 10.08
CA LYS A 212 19.86 -12.94 9.51
C LYS A 212 20.18 -12.77 8.03
N LYS A 213 19.24 -12.23 7.24
CA LYS A 213 19.43 -11.96 5.80
C LYS A 213 20.55 -10.95 5.58
N ILE A 214 20.59 -9.87 6.36
CA ILE A 214 21.60 -8.80 6.26
C ILE A 214 23.00 -9.31 6.60
N ASN A 215 23.15 -10.07 7.69
CA ASN A 215 24.44 -10.63 8.08
C ASN A 215 25.00 -11.60 7.03
N ALA A 216 24.14 -12.31 6.29
CA ALA A 216 24.57 -13.18 5.19
C ALA A 216 25.08 -12.42 3.95
N MET A 217 24.89 -11.10 3.88
CA MET A 217 25.38 -10.26 2.79
C MET A 217 26.77 -9.67 3.05
N ILE A 218 27.23 -9.70 4.30
CA ILE A 218 28.50 -9.09 4.77
C ILE A 218 29.61 -10.12 4.70
#